data_AF-A0A2T6GQE5-F1
#
_entry.id   AF-A0A2T6GQE5-F1
#
_cell.length_a   1.000
_cell.length_b   1.000
_cell.length_c   1.000
_cell.angle_alpha   90.00
_cell.angle_beta   90.00
_cell.angle_gamma   90.00
#
_symmetry.space_group_name_H-M   'P 1'
#
loop_
_entity.id
_entity.type
_entity.pdbx_description
1 polymer ?
#
loop_
_entity_poly.entity_id
_entity_poly.type
_entity_poly.pdbx_seq_one_letter_code
_entity_poly.pdbx_strand_id
1 'polypeptide(L)'
;MTDFQEFDAELEDWNALGTSTAFGGLLIGNGASRAVWEDFAYDSLFENARTVEEKPLSPSELSVFEALQTRSFEQVLGALKTTSRVNKALAVSSAAPRNRYYAIKEALINTVHAVHIPWRLVQAQSLAAINQELRRYPTVFTSNYDLLNYWAVQHDSQGIDDLFHGADPAFALGTAPRAATRILYLHGGLHLVRNLDGSARKLSATEGTLLGSFAINNTLKTLDDVPLFVSEGPLADKLKTIRSSDYLSFCYQQLLDHSGALCIFGHNLGPQDQHLVQAIRQSAVTTLAISIYPRSAAFIQHQKRHYAKLFKGLELNLRFFDSKTHALGNPALAVPVEH
;
A
#
# COMPACT_ATOMS: atom_id res chain seq x y z
N MET A 1 6.75 -18.06 34.28
CA MET A 1 7.97 -18.24 33.45
C MET A 1 7.50 -18.31 32.02
N THR A 2 7.73 -17.27 31.23
CA THR A 2 7.51 -17.32 29.78
C THR A 2 8.60 -18.16 29.17
N ASP A 3 8.26 -19.26 28.49
CA ASP A 3 9.20 -19.99 27.66
C ASP A 3 9.90 -19.01 26.72
N PHE A 4 11.21 -18.84 26.91
CA PHE A 4 12.06 -18.20 25.92
C PHE A 4 12.20 -19.21 24.79
N GLN A 5 11.30 -19.13 23.81
CA GLN A 5 11.51 -19.83 22.55
C GLN A 5 12.81 -19.27 21.95
N GLU A 6 13.89 -20.05 22.02
CA GLU A 6 15.15 -19.71 21.38
C GLU A 6 14.95 -19.83 19.87
N PHE A 7 15.19 -18.72 19.18
CA PHE A 7 15.19 -18.69 17.72
C PHE A 7 16.63 -18.76 17.24
N ASP A 8 16.91 -19.69 16.32
CA ASP A 8 18.15 -19.71 15.56
C ASP A 8 18.19 -18.53 14.57
N ALA A 9 19.37 -18.31 13.98
CA ALA A 9 19.60 -17.28 12.98
C ALA A 9 19.46 -17.78 11.52
N GLU A 10 19.02 -19.02 11.31
CA GLU A 10 18.86 -19.61 9.98
C GLU A 10 17.59 -19.09 9.30
N LEU A 11 17.66 -18.91 8.00
CA LEU A 11 16.52 -18.56 7.18
C LEU A 11 16.41 -19.59 6.05
N GLU A 12 15.19 -19.99 5.76
CA GLU A 12 14.93 -20.88 4.63
C GLU A 12 15.21 -20.17 3.29
N ASP A 13 15.54 -20.96 2.28
CA ASP A 13 15.58 -20.50 0.90
C ASP A 13 14.15 -20.49 0.32
N TRP A 14 13.73 -19.36 -0.24
CA TRP A 14 12.38 -19.21 -0.81
C TRP A 14 12.13 -20.15 -1.99
N ASN A 15 13.13 -20.43 -2.83
CA ASN A 15 12.93 -21.28 -4.00
C ASN A 15 12.62 -22.73 -3.58
N ALA A 16 13.27 -23.22 -2.52
CA ALA A 16 12.93 -24.50 -1.92
C ALA A 16 11.55 -24.46 -1.23
N LEU A 17 11.29 -23.43 -0.43
CA LEU A 17 10.04 -23.29 0.33
C LEU A 17 8.81 -23.20 -0.58
N GLY A 18 8.84 -22.30 -1.58
CA GLY A 18 7.76 -22.08 -2.54
C GLY A 18 7.49 -23.28 -3.46
N THR A 19 8.46 -24.19 -3.62
CA THR A 19 8.26 -25.47 -4.34
C THR A 19 7.57 -26.51 -3.45
N SER A 20 7.88 -26.51 -2.14
CA SER A 20 7.35 -27.48 -1.18
C SER A 20 5.93 -27.18 -0.68
N THR A 21 5.51 -25.91 -0.75
CA THR A 21 4.26 -25.43 -0.16
C THR A 21 3.51 -24.57 -1.18
N ALA A 22 2.25 -24.93 -1.45
CA ALA A 22 1.40 -24.12 -2.32
C ALA A 22 0.86 -22.89 -1.55
N PHE A 23 1.41 -21.72 -1.82
CA PHE A 23 0.94 -20.46 -1.25
C PHE A 23 -0.26 -19.93 -2.03
N GLY A 24 -1.43 -19.93 -1.37
CA GLY A 24 -2.66 -19.40 -1.95
C GLY A 24 -2.70 -17.88 -1.97
N GLY A 25 -1.84 -17.22 -1.17
CA GLY A 25 -1.78 -15.78 -1.09
C GLY A 25 -0.38 -15.21 -0.85
N LEU A 26 -0.19 -13.96 -1.27
CA LEU A 26 0.97 -13.13 -0.99
C LEU A 26 0.51 -11.81 -0.38
N LEU A 27 1.08 -11.38 0.74
CA LEU A 27 0.89 -10.06 1.34
C LEU A 27 2.18 -9.24 1.21
N ILE A 28 2.13 -8.19 0.40
CA ILE A 28 3.25 -7.31 0.09
C ILE A 28 3.21 -6.06 0.98
N GLY A 29 4.31 -5.79 1.67
CA GLY A 29 4.58 -4.53 2.38
C GLY A 29 5.67 -3.69 1.73
N ASN A 30 5.94 -2.52 2.33
CA ASN A 30 6.85 -1.49 1.77
C ASN A 30 8.27 -2.01 1.50
N GLY A 31 8.69 -3.09 2.17
CA GLY A 31 9.97 -3.75 1.93
C GLY A 31 10.15 -4.26 0.49
N ALA A 32 9.08 -4.56 -0.23
CA ALA A 32 9.16 -4.91 -1.66
C ALA A 32 9.58 -3.71 -2.52
N SER A 33 8.96 -2.56 -2.31
CA SER A 33 9.31 -1.33 -3.02
C SER A 33 10.69 -0.82 -2.61
N ARG A 34 11.06 -1.00 -1.34
CA ARG A 34 12.41 -0.72 -0.83
C ARG A 34 13.50 -1.62 -1.40
N ALA A 35 13.17 -2.83 -1.85
CA ALA A 35 14.11 -3.70 -2.53
C ALA A 35 14.48 -3.17 -3.93
N VAL A 36 13.59 -2.37 -4.53
CA VAL A 36 13.84 -1.68 -5.81
C VAL A 36 14.45 -0.30 -5.59
N TRP A 37 13.95 0.46 -4.61
CA TRP A 37 14.32 1.85 -4.38
C TRP A 37 14.49 2.17 -2.89
N GLU A 38 15.72 2.38 -2.45
CA GLU A 38 16.05 2.53 -1.03
C GLU A 38 15.39 3.78 -0.39
N ASP A 39 15.24 4.88 -1.13
CA ASP A 39 14.64 6.13 -0.59
C ASP A 39 13.13 5.99 -0.29
N PHE A 40 12.48 4.89 -0.69
CA PHE A 40 11.14 4.56 -0.21
C PHE A 40 11.13 4.16 1.28
N ALA A 41 12.29 4.10 1.94
CA ALA A 41 12.46 3.89 3.37
C ALA A 41 12.21 5.18 4.19
N TYR A 42 10.98 5.69 4.19
CA TYR A 42 10.55 6.77 5.08
C TYR A 42 9.70 6.24 6.24
N ASP A 43 9.73 6.97 7.36
CA ASP A 43 8.93 6.65 8.54
C ASP A 43 7.52 7.23 8.48
N SER A 44 7.39 8.45 7.93
CA SER A 44 6.12 9.15 7.88
C SER A 44 6.00 10.09 6.67
N LEU A 45 5.01 9.84 5.81
CA LEU A 45 4.61 10.71 4.71
C LEU A 45 4.09 12.06 5.23
N PHE A 46 3.39 12.06 6.37
CA PHE A 46 2.93 13.30 6.98
C PHE A 46 4.11 14.16 7.45
N GLU A 47 5.08 13.57 8.15
CA GLU A 47 6.27 14.30 8.60
C GLU A 47 7.13 14.76 7.41
N ASN A 48 7.32 13.92 6.39
CA ASN A 48 8.04 14.31 5.19
C ASN A 48 7.35 15.48 4.46
N ALA A 49 6.01 15.52 4.43
CA ALA A 49 5.27 16.61 3.82
C ALA A 49 5.41 17.95 4.57
N ARG A 50 5.82 17.93 5.84
CA ARG A 50 6.14 19.15 6.60
C ARG A 50 7.48 19.75 6.21
N THR A 51 8.37 18.94 5.62
CA THR A 51 9.77 19.32 5.35
C THR A 51 10.19 19.12 3.90
N VAL A 52 9.29 18.69 3.02
CA VAL A 52 9.56 18.55 1.58
C VAL A 52 10.04 19.89 1.02
N GLU A 53 11.08 19.86 0.19
CA GLU A 53 11.74 21.06 -0.32
C GLU A 53 10.76 21.95 -1.10
N GLU A 54 9.97 21.32 -1.97
CA GLU A 54 8.97 22.01 -2.77
C GLU A 54 7.62 22.05 -2.06
N LYS A 55 7.25 23.24 -1.59
CA LYS A 55 5.91 23.57 -1.08
C LYS A 55 5.45 22.64 0.07
N PRO A 56 6.16 22.68 1.21
CA PRO A 56 5.78 21.92 2.40
C PRO A 56 4.46 22.41 2.99
N LEU A 57 3.85 21.58 3.83
CA LEU A 57 2.69 21.95 4.64
C LEU A 57 3.01 23.17 5.53
N SER A 58 2.30 24.28 5.32
CA SER A 58 2.44 25.47 6.17
C SER A 58 1.62 25.34 7.46
N PRO A 59 1.82 26.22 8.46
CA PRO A 59 1.00 26.25 9.68
C PRO A 59 -0.50 26.30 9.39
N SER A 60 -0.91 26.92 8.29
CA SER A 60 -2.32 27.02 7.93
C SER A 60 -2.91 25.69 7.43
N GLU A 61 -2.14 24.86 6.71
CA GLU A 61 -2.57 23.51 6.36
C GLU A 61 -2.54 22.59 7.59
N LEU A 62 -1.49 22.69 8.42
CA LEU A 62 -1.37 21.90 9.65
C LEU A 62 -2.54 22.13 10.61
N SER A 63 -3.05 23.35 10.71
CA SER A 63 -4.23 23.66 11.54
C SER A 63 -5.48 22.87 11.13
N VAL A 64 -5.60 22.46 9.86
CA VAL A 64 -6.71 21.63 9.38
C VAL A 64 -6.56 20.19 9.86
N PHE A 65 -5.34 19.63 9.80
CA PHE A 65 -5.03 18.31 10.35
C PHE A 65 -5.25 18.25 11.87
N GLU A 66 -4.88 19.32 12.59
CA GLU A 66 -5.11 19.45 14.03
C GLU A 66 -6.60 19.54 14.36
N ALA A 67 -7.35 20.37 13.65
CA ALA A 67 -8.79 20.51 13.86
C ALA A 67 -9.57 19.21 13.60
N LEU A 68 -9.10 18.39 12.65
CA LEU A 68 -9.67 17.07 12.35
C LEU A 68 -9.05 15.94 13.17
N GLN A 69 -8.06 16.23 14.01
CA GLN A 69 -7.35 15.28 14.86
C GLN A 69 -6.81 14.06 14.10
N THR A 70 -6.34 14.27 12.87
CA THR A 70 -5.87 13.20 12.00
C THR A 70 -4.53 13.55 11.34
N ARG A 71 -3.88 12.53 10.77
CA ARG A 71 -2.70 12.64 9.89
C ARG A 71 -2.98 12.09 8.50
N SER A 72 -4.21 11.63 8.25
CA SER A 72 -4.63 11.13 6.94
C SER A 72 -4.91 12.28 5.97
N PHE A 73 -4.13 12.33 4.88
CA PHE A 73 -4.37 13.25 3.77
C PHE A 73 -5.76 13.04 3.15
N GLU A 74 -6.18 11.78 3.01
CA GLU A 74 -7.45 11.41 2.40
C GLU A 74 -8.65 11.96 3.22
N GLN A 75 -8.59 11.88 4.55
CA GLN A 75 -9.63 12.45 5.41
C GLN A 75 -9.67 13.97 5.34
N VAL A 76 -8.52 14.64 5.39
CA VAL A 76 -8.45 16.11 5.34
C VAL A 76 -8.92 16.64 3.98
N LEU A 77 -8.42 16.07 2.89
CA LEU A 77 -8.82 16.45 1.53
C LEU A 77 -10.31 16.15 1.28
N GLY A 78 -10.82 15.01 1.77
CA GLY A 78 -12.24 14.67 1.71
C GLY A 78 -13.14 15.65 2.47
N ALA A 79 -12.71 16.09 3.67
CA ALA A 79 -13.41 17.08 4.46
C ALA A 79 -13.45 18.45 3.75
N LEU A 80 -12.30 18.94 3.27
CA LEU A 80 -12.22 20.20 2.53
C LEU A 80 -13.05 20.16 1.23
N LYS A 81 -13.10 19.00 0.56
CA LYS A 81 -13.94 18.77 -0.61
C LYS A 81 -15.43 18.85 -0.31
N THR A 82 -15.85 18.22 0.78
CA THR A 82 -17.24 18.26 1.25
C THR A 82 -17.62 19.68 1.67
N THR A 83 -16.79 20.35 2.48
CA THR A 83 -17.01 21.74 2.92
C THR A 83 -17.15 22.68 1.74
N SER A 84 -16.27 22.58 0.74
CA SER A 84 -16.34 23.45 -0.45
C SER A 84 -17.60 23.25 -1.28
N ARG A 85 -18.13 22.02 -1.35
CA ARG A 85 -19.42 21.71 -2.00
C ARG A 85 -20.60 22.30 -1.22
N VAL A 86 -20.62 22.13 0.10
CA VAL A 86 -21.67 22.68 0.97
C VAL A 86 -21.67 24.20 0.92
N ASN A 87 -20.50 24.85 1.05
CA ASN A 87 -20.39 26.30 0.93
C ASN A 87 -20.93 26.81 -0.41
N LYS A 88 -20.60 26.13 -1.52
CA LYS A 88 -21.14 26.46 -2.85
C LYS A 88 -22.66 26.37 -2.89
N ALA A 89 -23.25 25.34 -2.30
CA ALA A 89 -24.71 25.16 -2.25
C ALA A 89 -25.41 26.23 -1.39
N LEU A 90 -24.74 26.70 -0.32
CA LEU A 90 -25.24 27.73 0.57
C LEU A 90 -24.89 29.16 0.12
N ALA A 91 -24.29 29.33 -1.06
CA ALA A 91 -23.75 30.61 -1.54
C ALA A 91 -22.75 31.29 -0.56
N VAL A 92 -22.03 30.49 0.23
CA VAL A 92 -20.93 30.91 1.10
C VAL A 92 -19.61 30.76 0.32
N SER A 93 -18.65 31.65 0.56
CA SER A 93 -17.34 31.57 -0.09
C SER A 93 -16.63 30.24 0.20
N SER A 94 -16.15 29.58 -0.85
CA SER A 94 -15.31 28.37 -0.76
C SER A 94 -13.83 28.65 -1.02
N ALA A 95 -13.40 29.91 -1.07
CA ALA A 95 -12.01 30.25 -1.43
C ALA A 95 -10.99 29.68 -0.44
N ALA A 96 -11.19 29.88 0.86
CA ALA A 96 -10.31 29.36 1.90
C ALA A 96 -10.18 27.83 1.90
N PRO A 97 -11.26 27.03 1.99
CA PRO A 97 -11.15 25.57 1.99
C PRO A 97 -10.59 25.03 0.66
N ARG A 98 -10.88 25.68 -0.46
CA ARG A 98 -10.32 25.30 -1.77
C ARG A 98 -8.81 25.55 -1.86
N ASN A 99 -8.34 26.69 -1.38
CA ASN A 99 -6.91 26.99 -1.39
C ASN A 99 -6.13 26.01 -0.50
N ARG A 100 -6.66 25.67 0.68
CA ARG A 100 -6.06 24.65 1.57
C ARG A 100 -6.07 23.27 0.94
N TYR A 101 -7.15 22.91 0.24
CA TYR A 101 -7.24 21.64 -0.48
C TYR A 101 -6.09 21.48 -1.47
N TYR A 102 -5.86 22.48 -2.32
CA TYR A 102 -4.78 22.40 -3.31
C TYR A 102 -3.39 22.45 -2.67
N ALA A 103 -3.18 23.27 -1.64
CA ALA A 103 -1.90 23.30 -0.94
C ALA A 103 -1.54 21.96 -0.28
N ILE A 104 -2.51 21.31 0.39
CA ILE A 104 -2.31 19.98 1.01
C ILE A 104 -2.08 18.91 -0.05
N LYS A 105 -2.86 18.95 -1.14
CA LYS A 105 -2.73 18.02 -2.27
C LYS A 105 -1.35 18.16 -2.93
N GLU A 106 -0.87 19.39 -3.12
CA GLU A 106 0.43 19.67 -3.71
C GLU A 106 1.58 19.19 -2.82
N ALA A 107 1.53 19.49 -1.52
CA ALA A 107 2.51 18.98 -0.56
C ALA A 107 2.55 17.44 -0.56
N LEU A 108 1.39 16.76 -0.61
CA LEU A 108 1.31 15.31 -0.72
C LEU A 108 2.03 14.79 -1.98
N ILE A 109 1.72 15.35 -3.15
CA ILE A 109 2.30 14.91 -4.43
C ILE A 109 3.82 15.09 -4.42
N ASN A 110 4.30 16.26 -3.97
CA ASN A 110 5.73 16.55 -3.90
C ASN A 110 6.44 15.60 -2.94
N THR A 111 5.80 15.26 -1.82
CA THR A 111 6.35 14.28 -0.87
C THR A 111 6.45 12.89 -1.50
N VAL A 112 5.41 12.46 -2.22
CA VAL A 112 5.42 11.18 -2.94
C VAL A 112 6.50 11.17 -4.01
N HIS A 113 6.67 12.26 -4.77
CA HIS A 113 7.75 12.40 -5.75
C HIS A 113 9.14 12.27 -5.11
N ALA A 114 9.32 12.82 -3.90
CA ALA A 114 10.60 12.79 -3.22
C ALA A 114 11.01 11.40 -2.72
N VAL A 115 10.04 10.53 -2.38
CA VAL A 115 10.33 9.20 -1.80
C VAL A 115 10.15 8.05 -2.79
N HIS A 116 9.40 8.25 -3.86
CA HIS A 116 9.10 7.21 -4.84
C HIS A 116 10.16 7.15 -5.94
N ILE A 117 10.44 5.96 -6.45
CA ILE A 117 11.31 5.80 -7.62
C ILE A 117 10.81 6.65 -8.80
N PRO A 118 11.65 7.52 -9.38
CA PRO A 118 11.31 8.25 -10.59
C PRO A 118 11.03 7.30 -11.75
N TRP A 119 9.94 7.54 -12.50
CA TRP A 119 9.57 6.70 -13.65
C TRP A 119 10.72 6.46 -14.64
N ARG A 120 11.54 7.48 -14.90
CA ARG A 120 12.72 7.41 -15.80
C ARG A 120 13.77 6.37 -15.38
N LEU A 121 13.80 5.97 -14.12
CA LEU A 121 14.75 4.99 -13.58
C LEU A 121 14.16 3.57 -13.51
N VAL A 122 12.85 3.42 -13.75
CA VAL A 122 12.18 2.12 -13.72
C VAL A 122 12.61 1.30 -14.95
N GLN A 123 13.07 0.08 -14.69
CA GLN A 123 13.51 -0.84 -15.75
C GLN A 123 12.38 -1.79 -16.15
N ALA A 124 12.17 -1.97 -17.45
CA ALA A 124 11.14 -2.88 -17.99
C ALA A 124 11.33 -4.32 -17.50
N GLN A 125 12.59 -4.78 -17.38
CA GLN A 125 12.92 -6.11 -16.87
C GLN A 125 12.49 -6.27 -15.40
N SER A 126 12.63 -5.23 -14.58
CA SER A 126 12.17 -5.23 -13.19
C SER A 126 10.65 -5.34 -13.12
N LEU A 127 9.92 -4.59 -13.95
CA LEU A 127 8.45 -4.68 -14.04
C LEU A 127 8.00 -6.07 -14.48
N ALA A 128 8.64 -6.65 -15.49
CA ALA A 128 8.36 -8.00 -15.96
C ALA A 128 8.61 -9.06 -14.87
N ALA A 129 9.73 -8.97 -14.15
CA ALA A 129 10.07 -9.90 -13.08
C ALA A 129 9.08 -9.81 -11.90
N ILE A 130 8.71 -8.59 -11.49
CA ILE A 130 7.69 -8.37 -10.45
C ILE A 130 6.37 -8.98 -10.91
N ASN A 131 5.89 -8.63 -12.11
CA ASN A 131 4.64 -9.13 -12.67
C ASN A 131 4.59 -10.66 -12.71
N GLN A 132 5.65 -11.31 -13.19
CA GLN A 132 5.76 -12.76 -13.25
C GLN A 132 5.65 -13.40 -11.86
N GLU A 133 6.28 -12.82 -10.85
CA GLU A 133 6.16 -13.33 -9.48
C GLU A 133 4.75 -13.13 -8.92
N LEU A 134 4.11 -11.98 -9.16
CA LEU A 134 2.73 -11.73 -8.72
C LEU A 134 1.77 -12.82 -9.25
N ARG A 135 1.92 -13.22 -10.52
CA ARG A 135 1.08 -14.23 -11.19
C ARG A 135 1.12 -15.63 -10.59
N ARG A 136 2.07 -15.91 -9.68
CA ARG A 136 2.22 -17.23 -9.05
C ARG A 136 1.21 -17.49 -7.94
N TYR A 137 0.54 -16.44 -7.46
CA TYR A 137 -0.37 -16.52 -6.33
C TYR A 137 -1.81 -16.34 -6.81
N PRO A 138 -2.76 -17.18 -6.37
CA PRO A 138 -4.18 -16.92 -6.62
C PRO A 138 -4.64 -15.54 -6.15
N THR A 139 -4.10 -15.04 -5.03
CA THR A 139 -4.42 -13.70 -4.52
C THR A 139 -3.16 -12.99 -4.00
N VAL A 140 -2.93 -11.78 -4.50
CA VAL A 140 -1.91 -10.85 -4.02
C VAL A 140 -2.61 -9.72 -3.26
N PHE A 141 -2.31 -9.59 -1.99
CA PHE A 141 -2.65 -8.44 -1.17
C PHE A 141 -1.46 -7.48 -1.12
N THR A 142 -1.71 -6.18 -1.18
CA THR A 142 -0.67 -5.19 -0.93
C THR A 142 -1.17 -4.07 -0.03
N SER A 143 -0.36 -3.70 0.96
CA SER A 143 -0.51 -2.48 1.75
C SER A 143 0.24 -1.29 1.13
N ASN A 144 0.97 -1.52 0.05
CA ASN A 144 1.75 -0.48 -0.60
C ASN A 144 0.81 0.37 -1.44
N TYR A 145 0.78 1.66 -1.15
CA TYR A 145 0.03 2.63 -1.94
C TYR A 145 0.81 3.15 -3.15
N ASP A 146 2.09 2.79 -3.26
CA ASP A 146 2.97 3.22 -4.34
C ASP A 146 2.54 2.67 -5.72
N LEU A 147 3.28 3.07 -6.75
CA LEU A 147 2.95 2.75 -8.13
C LEU A 147 3.70 1.53 -8.68
N LEU A 148 4.62 0.92 -7.93
CA LEU A 148 5.48 -0.12 -8.47
C LEU A 148 4.69 -1.38 -8.89
N ASN A 149 3.82 -1.88 -8.00
CA ASN A 149 2.94 -3.00 -8.31
C ASN A 149 1.98 -2.66 -9.46
N TYR A 150 1.45 -1.43 -9.46
CA TYR A 150 0.55 -0.96 -10.51
C TYR A 150 1.25 -0.91 -11.88
N TRP A 151 2.46 -0.37 -11.94
CA TRP A 151 3.27 -0.34 -13.16
C TRP A 151 3.65 -1.75 -13.62
N ALA A 152 3.95 -2.67 -12.71
CA ALA A 152 4.21 -4.05 -13.05
C ALA A 152 2.97 -4.72 -13.68
N VAL A 153 1.77 -4.48 -13.15
CA VAL A 153 0.51 -4.98 -13.72
C VAL A 153 0.20 -4.34 -15.07
N GLN A 154 0.47 -3.04 -15.25
CA GLN A 154 0.29 -2.37 -16.55
C GLN A 154 1.25 -2.88 -17.62
N HIS A 155 2.50 -3.18 -17.24
CA HIS A 155 3.53 -3.67 -18.15
C HIS A 155 3.09 -4.95 -18.87
N ASP A 156 2.40 -5.85 -18.17
CA ASP A 156 1.77 -7.02 -18.75
C ASP A 156 0.49 -7.39 -17.98
N SER A 157 -0.66 -6.98 -18.51
CA SER A 157 -1.97 -7.17 -17.86
C SER A 157 -2.52 -8.60 -17.95
N GLN A 158 -1.86 -9.51 -18.69
CA GLN A 158 -2.39 -10.87 -18.83
C GLN A 158 -2.38 -11.62 -17.49
N GLY A 159 -3.40 -12.42 -17.21
CA GLY A 159 -3.42 -13.30 -16.03
C GLY A 159 -3.45 -12.60 -14.66
N ILE A 160 -3.55 -11.27 -14.58
CA ILE A 160 -3.81 -10.51 -13.34
C ILE A 160 -5.11 -9.73 -13.49
N ASP A 161 -5.95 -9.80 -12.48
CA ASP A 161 -7.21 -9.07 -12.35
C ASP A 161 -7.13 -8.12 -11.14
N ASP A 162 -7.22 -6.82 -11.40
CA ASP A 162 -7.24 -5.77 -10.38
C ASP A 162 -8.65 -5.26 -10.03
N LEU A 163 -9.70 -5.84 -10.64
CA LEU A 163 -11.13 -5.50 -10.45
C LEU A 163 -11.55 -4.11 -10.96
N PHE A 164 -10.72 -3.46 -11.77
CA PHE A 164 -11.00 -2.15 -12.37
C PHE A 164 -10.91 -2.24 -13.89
N HIS A 165 -12.07 -2.43 -14.55
CA HIS A 165 -12.16 -2.73 -15.99
C HIS A 165 -12.90 -1.67 -16.80
N GLY A 166 -12.64 -1.66 -18.11
CA GLY A 166 -13.36 -0.82 -19.06
C GLY A 166 -12.84 0.62 -19.16
N ALA A 167 -13.57 1.44 -19.90
CA ALA A 167 -13.19 2.83 -20.16
C ALA A 167 -13.39 3.75 -18.96
N ASP A 168 -14.35 3.43 -18.08
CA ASP A 168 -14.54 4.04 -16.77
C ASP A 168 -14.28 2.97 -15.70
N PRO A 169 -13.02 2.81 -15.25
CA PRO A 169 -12.60 1.68 -14.46
C PRO A 169 -13.05 1.85 -13.00
N ALA A 170 -14.34 1.73 -12.76
CA ALA A 170 -14.95 1.65 -11.44
C ALA A 170 -14.74 0.26 -10.83
N PHE A 171 -14.66 0.19 -9.51
CA PHE A 171 -14.64 -1.08 -8.80
C PHE A 171 -15.94 -1.83 -9.07
N ALA A 172 -15.81 -3.02 -9.63
CA ALA A 172 -16.93 -3.91 -9.83
C ALA A 172 -16.48 -5.35 -9.59
N LEU A 173 -17.32 -6.11 -8.89
CA LEU A 173 -17.18 -7.56 -8.82
C LEU A 173 -17.61 -8.14 -10.17
N GLY A 174 -16.67 -8.17 -11.13
CA GLY A 174 -16.89 -8.78 -12.44
C GLY A 174 -16.96 -10.31 -12.36
N THR A 175 -17.45 -10.94 -13.43
CA THR A 175 -17.43 -12.40 -13.63
C THR A 175 -16.06 -12.92 -14.09
N ALA A 176 -14.97 -12.24 -13.71
CA ALA A 176 -13.63 -12.57 -14.18
C ALA A 176 -13.33 -14.06 -13.96
N PRO A 177 -12.73 -14.76 -14.93
CA PRO A 177 -12.46 -16.18 -14.81
C PRO A 177 -11.66 -16.46 -13.54
N ARG A 178 -12.07 -17.49 -12.79
CA ARG A 178 -11.44 -17.94 -11.53
C ARG A 178 -9.93 -18.23 -11.61
N ALA A 179 -9.35 -18.22 -12.81
CA ALA A 179 -7.96 -18.57 -13.10
C ALA A 179 -6.98 -17.38 -13.12
N ALA A 180 -7.44 -16.12 -13.09
CA ALA A 180 -6.54 -14.97 -13.01
C ALA A 180 -6.09 -14.74 -11.55
N THR A 181 -4.82 -14.35 -11.38
CA THR A 181 -4.31 -13.82 -10.10
C THR A 181 -5.08 -12.56 -9.75
N ARG A 182 -5.61 -12.47 -8.53
CA ARG A 182 -6.27 -11.24 -8.07
C ARG A 182 -5.31 -10.35 -7.29
N ILE A 183 -5.15 -9.09 -7.67
CA ILE A 183 -4.37 -8.10 -6.90
C ILE A 183 -5.29 -7.14 -6.15
N LEU A 184 -5.09 -7.03 -4.83
CA LEU A 184 -5.94 -6.30 -3.89
C LEU A 184 -5.14 -5.30 -3.08
N TYR A 185 -5.44 -4.01 -3.26
CA TYR A 185 -4.76 -2.91 -2.58
C TYR A 185 -5.48 -2.59 -1.25
N LEU A 186 -5.09 -3.30 -0.18
CA LEU A 186 -5.67 -3.20 1.16
C LEU A 186 -5.68 -1.77 1.73
N HIS A 187 -4.64 -1.01 1.41
CA HIS A 187 -4.46 0.39 1.82
C HIS A 187 -4.68 1.34 0.65
N GLY A 188 -5.35 0.88 -0.41
CA GLY A 188 -5.53 1.64 -1.64
C GLY A 188 -4.23 1.89 -2.39
N GLY A 189 -4.21 2.87 -3.27
CA GLY A 189 -3.06 3.17 -4.09
C GLY A 189 -3.18 4.53 -4.77
N LEU A 190 -2.04 5.10 -5.14
CA LEU A 190 -1.98 6.39 -5.80
C LEU A 190 -2.71 6.39 -7.15
N HIS A 191 -2.93 5.23 -7.77
CA HIS A 191 -3.72 5.07 -9.00
C HIS A 191 -5.22 4.91 -8.75
N LEU A 192 -5.68 4.90 -7.50
CA LEU A 192 -7.08 4.74 -7.11
C LEU A 192 -7.63 6.05 -6.52
N VAL A 193 -8.91 6.31 -6.71
CA VAL A 193 -9.61 7.45 -6.14
C VAL A 193 -10.98 7.02 -5.62
N ARG A 194 -11.47 7.73 -4.60
CA ARG A 194 -12.80 7.47 -4.02
C ARG A 194 -13.80 8.54 -4.41
N ASN A 195 -14.95 8.10 -4.89
CA ASN A 195 -16.12 8.93 -5.11
C ASN A 195 -16.81 9.27 -3.78
N LEU A 196 -17.76 10.20 -3.81
CA LEU A 196 -18.42 10.68 -2.58
C LEU A 196 -19.47 9.71 -2.03
N ASP A 197 -19.98 8.82 -2.87
CA ASP A 197 -20.83 7.70 -2.49
C ASP A 197 -20.04 6.53 -1.89
N GLY A 198 -18.71 6.65 -1.79
CA GLY A 198 -17.81 5.62 -1.28
C GLY A 198 -17.28 4.66 -2.35
N SER A 199 -17.74 4.77 -3.59
CA SER A 199 -17.29 3.89 -4.68
C SER A 199 -15.85 4.20 -5.08
N ALA A 200 -15.05 3.17 -5.34
CA ALA A 200 -13.69 3.34 -5.84
C ALA A 200 -13.63 3.31 -7.37
N ARG A 201 -12.70 4.06 -7.95
CA ARG A 201 -12.33 3.95 -9.37
C ARG A 201 -10.84 4.13 -9.56
N LYS A 202 -10.32 3.58 -10.64
CA LYS A 202 -8.93 3.70 -11.06
C LYS A 202 -8.73 4.92 -11.95
N LEU A 203 -7.56 5.53 -11.90
CA LEU A 203 -7.18 6.60 -12.81
C LEU A 203 -6.58 6.01 -14.08
N SER A 204 -7.17 6.35 -15.22
CA SER A 204 -6.62 6.03 -16.53
C SER A 204 -5.52 7.04 -16.88
N ALA A 205 -4.31 6.87 -16.32
CA ALA A 205 -3.14 7.64 -16.71
C ALA A 205 -2.02 6.72 -17.23
N THR A 206 -1.15 7.28 -18.06
CA THR A 206 0.03 6.58 -18.58
C THR A 206 1.12 6.50 -17.51
N GLU A 207 2.01 5.52 -17.65
CA GLU A 207 2.95 5.08 -16.63
C GLU A 207 3.75 6.22 -15.95
N GLY A 208 4.20 7.23 -16.71
CA GLY A 208 4.96 8.38 -16.20
C GLY A 208 4.14 9.62 -15.83
N THR A 209 2.84 9.67 -16.11
CA THR A 209 2.02 10.89 -15.92
C THR A 209 1.09 10.83 -14.73
N LEU A 210 0.92 9.66 -14.09
CA LEU A 210 -0.09 9.50 -13.06
C LEU A 210 0.14 10.42 -11.85
N LEU A 211 1.37 10.53 -11.34
CA LEU A 211 1.70 11.47 -10.26
C LEU A 211 1.57 12.94 -10.71
N GLY A 212 2.05 13.26 -11.92
CA GLY A 212 1.91 14.60 -12.52
C GLY A 212 0.45 14.99 -12.81
N SER A 213 -0.42 14.01 -13.09
CA SER A 213 -1.85 14.24 -13.37
C SER A 213 -2.59 14.74 -12.12
N PHE A 214 -2.12 14.38 -10.93
CA PHE A 214 -2.63 14.96 -9.69
C PHE A 214 -2.26 16.43 -9.55
N ALA A 215 -1.08 16.86 -10.02
CA ALA A 215 -0.61 18.24 -9.94
C ALA A 215 -1.24 19.16 -10.99
N ILE A 216 -1.57 18.62 -12.17
CA ILE A 216 -1.97 19.42 -13.35
C ILE A 216 -3.48 19.74 -13.41
N ASN A 217 -4.33 19.03 -12.65
CA ASN A 217 -5.80 19.21 -12.73
C ASN A 217 -6.34 20.46 -12.01
N ASN A 218 -5.75 21.63 -12.17
CA ASN A 218 -6.22 22.90 -11.61
C ASN A 218 -7.49 23.47 -12.31
N THR A 219 -8.41 22.63 -12.78
CA THR A 219 -9.61 23.13 -13.47
C THR A 219 -10.58 23.78 -12.49
N LEU A 220 -10.85 25.07 -12.73
CA LEU A 220 -11.60 25.98 -11.85
C LEU A 220 -13.05 25.54 -11.54
N LYS A 221 -13.59 24.47 -12.16
CA LYS A 221 -15.02 24.12 -12.10
C LYS A 221 -15.40 23.01 -11.10
N THR A 222 -14.48 22.13 -10.70
CA THR A 222 -14.70 21.05 -9.73
C THR A 222 -13.48 20.85 -8.86
N LEU A 223 -13.66 20.44 -7.60
CA LEU A 223 -12.53 19.91 -6.84
C LEU A 223 -12.19 18.53 -7.35
N ASP A 224 -10.92 18.31 -7.63
CA ASP A 224 -10.38 17.10 -8.25
C ASP A 224 -10.58 15.86 -7.39
N ASP A 225 -10.16 14.73 -7.93
CA ASP A 225 -10.06 13.49 -7.19
C ASP A 225 -9.01 13.56 -6.09
N VAL A 226 -9.30 12.82 -5.02
CA VAL A 226 -8.40 12.55 -3.91
C VAL A 226 -7.93 11.10 -4.09
N PRO A 227 -6.62 10.84 -4.09
CA PRO A 227 -6.13 9.47 -4.10
C PRO A 227 -6.74 8.69 -2.94
N LEU A 228 -7.23 7.48 -3.21
CA LEU A 228 -7.72 6.55 -2.21
C LEU A 228 -6.53 5.76 -1.69
N PHE A 229 -6.02 6.17 -0.53
CA PHE A 229 -5.00 5.40 0.16
C PHE A 229 -5.07 5.61 1.68
N VAL A 230 -4.53 4.64 2.40
CA VAL A 230 -4.38 4.64 3.85
C VAL A 230 -2.90 4.84 4.15
N SER A 231 -2.49 6.07 4.44
CA SER A 231 -1.12 6.33 4.86
C SER A 231 -0.92 5.98 6.33
N GLU A 232 -1.20 6.94 7.20
CA GLU A 232 -0.74 6.98 8.57
C GLU A 232 -1.78 7.59 9.48
N GLY A 233 -1.72 7.20 10.75
CA GLY A 233 -2.61 7.68 11.78
C GLY A 233 -3.06 6.55 12.70
N PRO A 234 -3.84 6.87 13.74
CA PRO A 234 -4.39 5.89 14.67
C PRO A 234 -5.09 4.74 13.93
N LEU A 235 -5.02 3.53 14.49
CA LEU A 235 -5.69 2.35 13.94
C LEU A 235 -7.18 2.59 13.63
N ALA A 236 -7.87 3.36 14.48
CA ALA A 236 -9.27 3.73 14.30
C ALA A 236 -9.50 4.55 13.02
N ASP A 237 -8.59 5.46 12.68
CA ASP A 237 -8.66 6.26 11.45
C ASP A 237 -8.46 5.40 10.22
N LYS A 238 -7.48 4.48 10.25
CA LYS A 238 -7.24 3.52 9.15
C LYS A 238 -8.49 2.66 8.89
N LEU A 239 -9.08 2.11 9.96
CA LEU A 239 -10.31 1.31 9.86
C LEU A 239 -11.50 2.13 9.36
N LYS A 240 -11.60 3.41 9.75
CA LYS A 240 -12.64 4.32 9.24
C LYS A 240 -12.48 4.55 7.74
N THR A 241 -11.26 4.79 7.26
CA THR A 241 -10.98 4.93 5.83
C THR A 241 -11.33 3.63 5.07
N ILE A 242 -10.88 2.47 5.55
CA ILE A 242 -11.19 1.16 4.95
C ILE A 242 -12.71 0.98 4.84
N ARG A 243 -13.47 1.18 5.92
CA ARG A 243 -14.93 1.01 5.96
C ARG A 243 -15.70 2.02 5.12
N SER A 244 -15.10 3.16 4.81
CA SER A 244 -15.71 4.20 3.98
C SER A 244 -15.59 3.96 2.48
N SER A 245 -14.85 2.93 2.05
CA SER A 245 -14.70 2.55 0.65
C SER A 245 -15.21 1.12 0.45
N ASP A 246 -16.03 0.93 -0.57
CA ASP A 246 -16.51 -0.38 -1.00
C ASP A 246 -15.36 -1.33 -1.36
N TYR A 247 -14.38 -0.83 -2.12
CA TYR A 247 -13.21 -1.57 -2.54
C TYR A 247 -12.30 -1.93 -1.37
N LEU A 248 -11.93 -0.97 -0.51
CA LEU A 248 -11.04 -1.26 0.62
C LEU A 248 -11.70 -2.23 1.60
N SER A 249 -13.00 -2.08 1.84
CA SER A 249 -13.78 -3.02 2.66
C SER A 249 -13.78 -4.42 2.05
N PHE A 250 -13.97 -4.52 0.73
CA PHE A 250 -13.88 -5.79 0.01
C PHE A 250 -12.48 -6.41 0.13
N CYS A 251 -11.41 -5.66 -0.13
CA CYS A 251 -10.03 -6.14 -0.01
C CYS A 251 -9.73 -6.65 1.42
N TYR A 252 -10.16 -5.91 2.44
CA TYR A 252 -9.98 -6.31 3.83
C TYR A 252 -10.75 -7.59 4.16
N GLN A 253 -11.97 -7.73 3.65
CA GLN A 253 -12.77 -8.96 3.80
C GLN A 253 -12.11 -10.15 3.09
N GLN A 254 -11.53 -9.96 1.91
CA GLN A 254 -10.78 -11.03 1.22
C GLN A 254 -9.56 -11.52 2.03
N LEU A 255 -8.90 -10.63 2.79
CA LEU A 255 -7.82 -11.04 3.69
C LEU A 255 -8.36 -11.82 4.90
N LEU A 256 -9.50 -11.40 5.47
CA LEU A 256 -10.19 -12.11 6.55
C LEU A 256 -10.62 -13.51 6.11
N ASP A 257 -11.07 -13.66 4.87
CA ASP A 257 -11.56 -14.93 4.31
C ASP A 257 -10.43 -15.81 3.76
N HIS A 258 -9.17 -15.36 3.82
CA HIS A 258 -8.03 -16.11 3.30
C HIS A 258 -7.82 -17.41 4.09
N SER A 259 -7.38 -18.45 3.39
CA SER A 259 -7.16 -19.77 3.99
C SER A 259 -5.91 -20.46 3.46
N GLY A 260 -5.38 -21.41 4.23
CA GLY A 260 -4.19 -22.16 3.85
C GLY A 260 -2.90 -21.37 4.05
N ALA A 261 -1.96 -21.46 3.11
CA ALA A 261 -0.64 -20.83 3.22
C ALA A 261 -0.64 -19.40 2.66
N LEU A 262 -0.08 -18.47 3.44
CA LEU A 262 0.11 -17.06 3.08
C LEU A 262 1.60 -16.69 3.18
N CYS A 263 2.16 -16.17 2.09
CA CYS A 263 3.48 -15.54 2.06
C CYS A 263 3.34 -14.08 2.48
N ILE A 264 4.21 -13.60 3.37
CA ILE A 264 4.30 -12.19 3.76
C ILE A 264 5.68 -11.70 3.35
N PHE A 265 5.71 -10.76 2.41
CA PHE A 265 6.94 -10.23 1.84
C PHE A 265 7.09 -8.74 2.13
N GLY A 266 8.23 -8.34 2.70
CA GLY A 266 8.57 -6.94 2.93
C GLY A 266 7.68 -6.20 3.93
N HIS A 267 6.94 -6.91 4.79
CA HIS A 267 5.98 -6.29 5.72
C HIS A 267 6.40 -6.47 7.18
N ASN A 268 6.60 -5.38 7.92
CA ASN A 268 7.02 -5.44 9.34
C ASN A 268 5.88 -5.79 10.32
N LEU A 269 4.62 -5.60 9.90
CA LEU A 269 3.42 -5.81 10.73
C LEU A 269 3.54 -5.06 12.07
N GLY A 270 3.99 -3.80 11.98
CA GLY A 270 4.21 -2.95 13.14
C GLY A 270 2.90 -2.47 13.76
N PRO A 271 2.98 -1.65 14.83
CA PRO A 271 1.79 -1.11 15.52
C PRO A 271 0.79 -0.41 14.59
N GLN A 272 1.27 0.22 13.52
CA GLN A 272 0.45 0.93 12.53
C GLN A 272 -0.41 -0.01 11.65
N ASP A 273 -0.08 -1.30 11.59
CA ASP A 273 -0.75 -2.29 10.72
C ASP A 273 -1.40 -3.41 11.53
N GLN A 274 -1.76 -3.10 12.78
CA GLN A 274 -2.39 -4.06 13.68
C GLN A 274 -3.71 -4.61 13.13
N HIS A 275 -4.44 -3.87 12.28
CA HIS A 275 -5.65 -4.38 11.61
C HIS A 275 -5.35 -5.52 10.64
N LEU A 276 -4.17 -5.53 10.00
CA LEU A 276 -3.74 -6.64 9.13
C LEU A 276 -3.38 -7.87 9.96
N VAL A 277 -2.68 -7.67 11.09
CA VAL A 277 -2.41 -8.74 12.05
C VAL A 277 -3.73 -9.32 12.56
N GLN A 278 -4.68 -8.49 12.95
CA GLN A 278 -6.01 -8.93 13.40
C GLN A 278 -6.75 -9.73 12.31
N ALA A 279 -6.71 -9.27 11.06
CA ALA A 279 -7.32 -9.98 9.94
C ALA A 279 -6.71 -11.37 9.74
N ILE A 280 -5.37 -11.47 9.72
CA ILE A 280 -4.67 -12.75 9.58
C ILE A 280 -4.99 -13.68 10.77
N ARG A 281 -5.02 -13.15 12.00
CA ARG A 281 -5.36 -13.95 13.19
C ARG A 281 -6.81 -14.47 13.19
N GLN A 282 -7.72 -13.81 12.47
CA GLN A 282 -9.13 -14.20 12.35
C GLN A 282 -9.41 -15.08 11.12
N SER A 283 -8.46 -15.12 10.18
CA SER A 283 -8.53 -15.93 8.97
C SER A 283 -8.28 -17.42 9.22
N ALA A 284 -8.54 -18.26 8.22
CA ALA A 284 -8.27 -19.70 8.26
C ALA A 284 -6.87 -20.05 7.70
N VAL A 285 -5.91 -19.14 7.86
CA VAL A 285 -4.50 -19.40 7.52
C VAL A 285 -3.95 -20.51 8.41
N THR A 286 -3.20 -21.43 7.81
CA THR A 286 -2.55 -22.55 8.50
C THR A 286 -1.02 -22.43 8.47
N THR A 287 -0.48 -21.72 7.49
CA THR A 287 0.97 -21.52 7.31
C THR A 287 1.26 -20.06 6.98
N LEU A 288 2.21 -19.47 7.70
CA LEU A 288 2.73 -18.13 7.41
C LEU A 288 4.22 -18.25 7.06
N ALA A 289 4.58 -17.91 5.82
CA ALA A 289 5.98 -17.75 5.44
C ALA A 289 6.31 -16.26 5.42
N ILE A 290 7.26 -15.82 6.24
CA ILE A 290 7.57 -14.39 6.41
C ILE A 290 8.99 -14.11 5.98
N SER A 291 9.14 -13.16 5.05
CA SER A 291 10.45 -12.72 4.57
C SER A 291 11.20 -11.96 5.66
N ILE A 292 12.48 -12.27 5.85
CA ILE A 292 13.39 -11.51 6.71
C ILE A 292 14.60 -11.08 5.88
N TYR A 293 14.94 -9.79 5.95
CA TYR A 293 16.19 -9.29 5.36
C TYR A 293 17.38 -9.73 6.23
N PRO A 294 18.36 -10.49 5.71
CA PRO A 294 19.40 -11.16 6.49
C PRO A 294 20.52 -10.19 6.90
N ARG A 295 20.20 -9.18 7.74
CA ARG A 295 21.17 -8.14 8.15
C ARG A 295 22.25 -8.66 9.09
N SER A 296 21.86 -9.45 10.09
CA SER A 296 22.75 -10.08 11.06
C SER A 296 21.99 -11.16 11.84
N ALA A 297 22.71 -12.08 12.50
CA ALA A 297 22.10 -13.12 13.32
C ALA A 297 21.16 -12.54 14.40
N ALA A 298 21.62 -11.52 15.14
CA ALA A 298 20.82 -10.86 16.17
C ALA A 298 19.55 -10.20 15.60
N PHE A 299 19.64 -9.62 14.40
CA PHE A 299 18.48 -9.03 13.72
C PHE A 299 17.47 -10.10 13.29
N ILE A 300 17.93 -11.21 12.71
CA ILE A 300 17.07 -12.33 12.33
C ILE A 300 16.30 -12.86 13.54
N GLN A 301 17.01 -13.14 14.63
CA GLN A 301 16.40 -13.63 15.87
C GLN A 301 15.41 -12.63 16.46
N HIS A 302 15.72 -11.33 16.40
CA HIS A 302 14.79 -10.28 16.83
C HIS A 302 13.50 -10.30 16.00
N GLN A 303 13.60 -10.37 14.67
CA GLN A 303 12.43 -10.42 13.79
C GLN A 303 11.61 -11.70 14.00
N LYS A 304 12.25 -12.86 14.14
CA LYS A 304 11.54 -14.12 14.45
C LYS A 304 10.74 -14.02 15.75
N ARG A 305 11.34 -13.46 16.81
CA ARG A 305 10.65 -13.20 18.10
C ARG A 305 9.46 -12.25 17.95
N HIS A 306 9.62 -11.18 17.17
CA HIS A 306 8.55 -10.22 16.90
C HIS A 306 7.34 -10.89 16.25
N TYR A 307 7.54 -11.62 15.15
CA TYR A 307 6.42 -12.30 14.47
C TYR A 307 5.80 -13.42 15.30
N ALA A 308 6.60 -14.21 16.02
CA ALA A 308 6.09 -15.24 16.92
C ALA A 308 5.21 -14.63 18.04
N LYS A 309 5.57 -13.43 18.53
CA LYS A 309 4.73 -12.70 19.50
C LYS A 309 3.40 -12.26 18.88
N LEU A 310 3.42 -11.75 17.64
CA LEU A 310 2.20 -11.30 16.94
C LEU A 310 1.19 -12.43 16.73
N PHE A 311 1.67 -13.64 16.46
CA PHE A 311 0.83 -14.81 16.16
C PHE A 311 0.73 -15.82 17.31
N LYS A 312 1.19 -15.45 18.51
CA LYS A 312 1.09 -16.29 19.70
C LYS A 312 -0.36 -16.76 19.95
N GLY A 313 -0.50 -18.02 20.33
CA GLY A 313 -1.77 -18.66 20.67
C GLY A 313 -2.57 -19.15 19.48
N LEU A 314 -2.00 -19.15 18.27
CA LEU A 314 -2.61 -19.74 17.08
C LEU A 314 -1.87 -21.02 16.69
N GLU A 315 -2.62 -22.01 16.22
CA GLU A 315 -2.07 -23.22 15.61
C GLU A 315 -1.63 -22.91 14.17
N LEU A 316 -0.49 -22.22 14.04
CA LEU A 316 0.07 -21.79 12.76
C LEU A 316 1.47 -22.36 12.56
N ASN A 317 1.74 -22.86 11.36
CA ASN A 317 3.10 -23.16 10.92
C ASN A 317 3.81 -21.85 10.51
N LEU A 318 4.59 -21.28 11.41
CA LEU A 318 5.34 -20.04 11.17
C LEU A 318 6.73 -20.37 10.62
N ARG A 319 6.99 -19.91 9.39
CA ARG A 319 8.22 -20.15 8.62
C ARG A 319 8.89 -18.83 8.27
N PHE A 320 10.22 -18.81 8.25
CA PHE A 320 11.00 -17.61 7.98
C PHE A 320 12.00 -17.86 6.88
N PHE A 321 12.03 -17.00 5.86
CA PHE A 321 12.90 -17.17 4.70
C PHE A 321 13.71 -15.91 4.41
N ASP A 322 14.84 -16.09 3.72
CA ASP A 322 15.71 -15.00 3.31
C ASP A 322 15.02 -14.20 2.20
N SER A 323 14.71 -12.93 2.47
CA SER A 323 14.04 -12.07 1.50
C SER A 323 14.79 -11.96 0.16
N LYS A 324 16.12 -12.11 0.14
CA LYS A 324 16.95 -12.02 -1.09
C LYS A 324 16.79 -13.21 -2.03
N THR A 325 16.27 -14.33 -1.52
CA THR A 325 16.03 -15.55 -2.32
C THR A 325 14.67 -15.54 -3.02
N HIS A 326 13.78 -14.62 -2.63
CA HIS A 326 12.48 -14.39 -3.26
C HIS A 326 12.61 -13.41 -4.43
N ALA A 327 11.85 -13.60 -5.51
CA ALA A 327 11.97 -12.77 -6.71
C ALA A 327 11.77 -11.27 -6.43
N LEU A 328 10.77 -10.89 -5.63
CA LEU A 328 10.54 -9.51 -5.16
C LEU A 328 11.68 -8.88 -4.32
N GLY A 329 12.61 -9.67 -3.79
CA GLY A 329 13.77 -9.20 -3.03
C GLY A 329 15.10 -9.43 -3.75
N ASN A 330 15.06 -9.84 -5.02
CA ASN A 330 16.25 -10.12 -5.79
C ASN A 330 17.09 -8.84 -5.91
N PRO A 331 18.37 -8.84 -5.49
CA PRO A 331 19.26 -7.68 -5.58
C PRO A 331 19.38 -7.07 -7.00
N ALA A 332 19.10 -7.84 -8.05
CA ALA A 332 19.08 -7.35 -9.42
C ALA A 332 17.95 -6.35 -9.71
N LEU A 333 16.92 -6.28 -8.85
CA LEU A 333 15.85 -5.27 -8.96
C LEU A 333 16.26 -3.90 -8.42
N ALA A 334 17.33 -3.84 -7.62
CA ALA A 334 17.75 -2.60 -6.96
C ALA A 334 18.24 -1.57 -7.99
N VAL A 335 17.66 -0.37 -7.91
CA VAL A 335 18.08 0.79 -8.69
C VAL A 335 18.97 1.65 -7.79
N PRO A 336 20.25 1.88 -8.17
CA PRO A 336 21.14 2.73 -7.39
C PRO A 336 20.59 4.16 -7.30
N VAL A 337 20.67 4.76 -6.11
CA VAL A 337 20.37 6.18 -5.94
C VAL A 337 21.55 6.98 -6.52
N GLU A 338 21.30 7.80 -7.54
CA GLU A 338 22.28 8.80 -7.98
C GLU A 338 22.34 9.89 -6.90
N HIS A 339 23.47 9.97 -6.19
CA HIS A 339 23.74 11.03 -5.20
C HIS A 339 24.15 12.35 -5.86
#